data_AF-A0A962MIG9-F1
#
_entry.id   AF-A0A962MIG9-F1
#
_cell.length_a   1.000
_cell.length_b   1.000
_cell.length_c   1.000
_cell.angle_alpha   90.00
_cell.angle_beta   90.00
_cell.angle_gamma   90.00
#
_symmetry.space_group_name_H-M   'P 1'
#
loop_
_entity.id
_entity.type
_entity.pdbx_description
1 polymer ?
#
loop_
_entity_poly.entity_id
_entity_poly.type
_entity_poly.pdbx_seq_one_letter_code
_entity_poly.pdbx_strand_id
1 'polypeptide(L)'
;MQLRFDAITEAQASRQWQALFKQRWPAYRTWFLARGGAMRPTLDTAVRNLRRYMPELEPTFDRLVDLTGGDETAARFLSGYRPPPYLISCSQAALQSADGPVLLRNYDLDPSLNDGLILHTAWNDRRVMASSEFLWGVADGMNENGLALSLAFGGRKAVGKGFGIPIILRYILEFCERTKDAVEVLRHVPSHMAYNITLLDRTGKLATVHVGPDRPVQVTRTPLATNHQGTVVWPEHSRFTHTLERERVLRQHVSDKKLTPPALLAAFLRPPLYSSNYRQGFGTLYTTLYRPTAGTAEWHWPDAAWRQSFEHFQAGSKTVRYTRSGAKALTPPTPTTAGITGHPAVLSANRISGTQADDFSLIWNMRQSRYNLPQGLPEQQRPFLAQLLDQLGSESPGWNRSDKGNL
;
A
#
# COMPACT_ATOMS: atom_id res chain seq x y z
N MET A 1 -4.12 3.98 18.18
CA MET A 1 -3.29 4.75 17.23
C MET A 1 -4.21 5.62 16.40
N GLN A 2 -3.72 6.67 15.75
CA GLN A 2 -4.52 7.50 14.84
C GLN A 2 -3.78 7.60 13.51
N LEU A 3 -4.52 7.60 12.40
CA LEU A 3 -4.01 7.90 11.06
C LEU A 3 -4.89 8.98 10.45
N ARG A 4 -4.25 9.97 9.83
CA ARG A 4 -4.92 10.96 8.99
C ARG A 4 -4.89 10.47 7.56
N PHE A 5 -6.06 10.42 6.93
CA PHE A 5 -6.22 10.24 5.50
C PHE A 5 -6.39 11.60 4.86
N ASP A 6 -5.61 11.87 3.82
CA ASP A 6 -5.68 13.08 3.01
C ASP A 6 -6.08 12.69 1.58
N ALA A 7 -7.11 13.33 1.05
CA ALA A 7 -7.49 13.25 -0.36
C ALA A 7 -6.91 14.46 -1.08
N ILE A 8 -6.07 14.24 -2.10
CA ILE A 8 -5.44 15.32 -2.87
C ILE A 8 -5.70 15.13 -4.37
N THR A 9 -5.65 16.24 -5.11
CA THR A 9 -5.83 16.23 -6.56
C THR A 9 -4.69 16.98 -7.24
N GLU A 10 -4.03 16.34 -8.20
CA GLU A 10 -2.91 16.93 -8.95
C GLU A 10 -2.94 16.51 -10.41
N ALA A 11 -3.13 17.47 -11.32
CA ALA A 11 -3.03 17.20 -12.76
C ALA A 11 -1.61 16.78 -13.17
N GLN A 12 -0.59 17.33 -12.52
CA GLN A 12 0.81 16.94 -12.68
C GLN A 12 1.46 16.90 -11.30
N ALA A 13 2.48 16.06 -11.10
CA ALA A 13 3.24 16.05 -9.85
C ALA A 13 3.76 17.48 -9.56
N SER A 14 3.45 18.03 -8.40
CA SER A 14 3.72 19.45 -8.13
C SER A 14 4.22 19.69 -6.70
N ARG A 15 4.10 20.93 -6.24
CA ARG A 15 4.46 21.32 -4.86
C ARG A 15 3.61 20.60 -3.81
N GLN A 16 2.38 20.15 -4.15
CA GLN A 16 1.54 19.40 -3.21
C GLN A 16 2.15 18.01 -2.94
N TRP A 17 2.53 17.26 -3.99
CA TRP A 17 3.32 16.04 -3.81
C TRP A 17 4.65 16.32 -3.08
N GLN A 18 5.37 17.38 -3.46
CA GLN A 18 6.65 17.72 -2.81
C GLN A 18 6.52 17.96 -1.30
N ALA A 19 5.43 18.59 -0.85
CA ALA A 19 5.16 18.80 0.57
C ALA A 19 4.95 17.46 1.30
N LEU A 20 4.21 16.54 0.70
CA LEU A 20 4.01 15.18 1.23
C LEU A 20 5.32 14.39 1.28
N PHE A 21 6.12 14.49 0.22
CA PHE A 21 7.45 13.91 0.17
C PHE A 21 8.30 14.43 1.34
N LYS A 22 8.42 15.75 1.52
CA LYS A 22 9.21 16.34 2.63
C LYS A 22 8.75 15.85 4.00
N GLN A 23 7.45 15.68 4.20
CA GLN A 23 6.90 15.20 5.47
C GLN A 23 7.22 13.72 5.74
N ARG A 24 7.19 12.87 4.71
CA ARG A 24 7.22 11.40 4.86
C ARG A 24 8.58 10.77 4.53
N TRP A 25 9.38 11.44 3.70
CA TRP A 25 10.67 10.97 3.23
C TRP A 25 11.63 10.61 4.36
N PRO A 26 11.74 11.33 5.49
CA PRO A 26 12.65 10.93 6.57
C PRO A 26 12.42 9.49 7.08
N ALA A 27 11.15 9.08 7.22
CA ALA A 27 10.81 7.72 7.65
C ALA A 27 11.11 6.69 6.56
N TYR A 28 10.72 6.97 5.31
CA TYR A 28 11.03 6.11 4.17
C TYR A 28 12.54 5.97 3.94
N ARG A 29 13.30 7.06 4.02
CA ARG A 29 14.75 7.08 3.89
C ARG A 29 15.41 6.22 4.96
N THR A 30 14.94 6.30 6.20
CA THR A 30 15.45 5.46 7.30
C THR A 30 15.20 3.98 7.02
N TRP A 31 13.95 3.62 6.69
CA TRP A 31 13.57 2.25 6.33
C TRP A 31 14.35 1.73 5.11
N PHE A 32 14.48 2.58 4.09
CA PHE A 32 15.21 2.28 2.87
C PHE A 32 16.69 2.07 3.21
N LEU A 33 17.38 2.98 3.89
CA LEU A 33 18.81 2.79 4.15
C LEU A 33 19.13 1.62 5.08
N ALA A 34 18.32 1.41 6.12
CA ALA A 34 18.52 0.33 7.09
C ALA A 34 18.47 -1.07 6.46
N ARG A 35 17.69 -1.23 5.38
CA ARG A 35 17.47 -2.54 4.73
C ARG A 35 18.33 -2.73 3.48
N GLY A 36 19.63 -2.48 3.62
CA GLY A 36 20.65 -2.82 2.60
C GLY A 36 21.04 -1.69 1.64
N GLY A 37 21.04 -0.42 2.07
CA GLY A 37 21.33 0.74 1.22
C GLY A 37 22.52 0.60 0.25
N ALA A 38 23.64 0.00 0.68
CA ALA A 38 24.83 -0.24 -0.14
C ALA A 38 24.76 -1.49 -1.05
N MET A 39 23.90 -2.47 -0.73
CA MET A 39 23.69 -3.71 -1.52
C MET A 39 22.62 -3.55 -2.61
N ARG A 40 22.03 -2.35 -2.71
CA ARG A 40 20.96 -2.03 -3.66
C ARG A 40 21.48 -1.65 -5.04
N PRO A 41 20.64 -1.74 -6.09
CA PRO A 41 21.04 -1.28 -7.42
C PRO A 41 21.51 0.18 -7.38
N THR A 42 22.51 0.49 -8.21
CA THR A 42 22.91 1.88 -8.50
C THR A 42 21.73 2.61 -9.13
N LEU A 43 21.68 3.95 -9.02
CA LEU A 43 20.64 4.75 -9.67
C LEU A 43 20.57 4.44 -11.17
N ASP A 44 21.71 4.43 -11.84
CA ASP A 44 21.86 4.08 -13.24
C ASP A 44 21.27 2.69 -13.59
N THR A 45 21.49 1.68 -12.75
CA THR A 45 20.84 0.37 -12.93
C THR A 45 19.33 0.44 -12.77
N ALA A 46 18.84 1.21 -11.79
CA ALA A 46 17.42 1.37 -11.54
C ALA A 46 16.71 2.08 -12.70
N VAL A 47 17.27 3.20 -13.17
CA VAL A 47 16.76 3.98 -14.30
C VAL A 47 16.79 3.18 -15.59
N ARG A 48 17.87 2.44 -15.89
CA ARG A 48 17.90 1.53 -17.05
C ARG A 48 16.78 0.50 -17.04
N ASN A 49 16.46 -0.07 -15.87
CA ASN A 49 15.38 -1.02 -15.77
C ASN A 49 14.02 -0.34 -15.88
N LEU A 50 13.84 0.85 -15.30
CA LEU A 50 12.62 1.65 -15.46
C LEU A 50 12.35 1.90 -16.95
N ARG A 51 13.33 2.43 -17.68
CA ARG A 51 13.28 2.64 -19.14
C ARG A 51 12.98 1.37 -19.93
N ARG A 52 13.51 0.24 -19.50
CA ARG A 52 13.31 -1.04 -20.19
C ARG A 52 11.87 -1.56 -20.06
N TYR A 53 11.28 -1.45 -18.88
CA TYR A 53 10.03 -2.14 -18.56
C TYR A 53 8.81 -1.23 -18.48
N MET A 54 9.01 0.05 -18.17
CA MET A 54 7.97 1.08 -18.02
C MET A 54 8.46 2.43 -18.56
N PRO A 55 8.89 2.50 -19.85
CA PRO A 55 9.49 3.72 -20.41
C PRO A 55 8.58 4.95 -20.32
N GLU A 56 7.27 4.77 -20.41
CA GLU A 56 6.28 5.85 -20.38
C GLU A 56 6.19 6.52 -19.01
N LEU A 57 6.66 5.87 -17.93
CA LEU A 57 6.76 6.48 -16.60
C LEU A 57 7.99 7.37 -16.41
N GLU A 58 8.99 7.29 -17.30
CA GLU A 58 10.24 8.02 -17.14
C GLU A 58 10.04 9.54 -16.95
N PRO A 59 9.22 10.25 -17.76
CA PRO A 59 9.04 11.69 -17.57
C PRO A 59 8.43 12.05 -16.21
N THR A 60 7.53 11.20 -15.70
CA THR A 60 6.95 11.38 -14.36
C THR A 60 7.99 11.12 -13.28
N PHE A 61 8.81 10.07 -13.44
CA PHE A 61 9.90 9.76 -12.52
C PHE A 61 10.91 10.91 -12.45
N ASP A 62 11.39 11.42 -13.58
CA ASP A 62 12.36 12.53 -13.63
C ASP A 62 11.80 13.76 -12.93
N ARG A 63 10.54 14.10 -13.21
CA ARG A 63 9.85 15.21 -12.54
C ARG A 63 9.76 15.04 -11.03
N LEU A 64 9.45 13.82 -10.55
CA LEU A 64 9.40 13.55 -9.11
C LEU A 64 10.79 13.70 -8.49
N VAL A 65 11.85 13.23 -9.17
CA VAL A 65 13.25 13.40 -8.74
C VAL A 65 13.64 14.87 -8.66
N ASP A 66 13.29 15.67 -9.67
CA ASP A 66 13.53 17.12 -9.66
C ASP A 66 12.85 17.80 -8.47
N LEU A 67 11.62 17.39 -8.15
CA LEU A 67 10.90 17.88 -6.98
C LEU A 67 11.57 17.48 -5.65
N THR A 68 12.35 16.40 -5.62
CA THR A 68 13.18 16.07 -4.44
C THR A 68 14.43 16.93 -4.31
N GLY A 69 14.75 17.76 -5.32
CA GLY A 69 16.02 18.49 -5.42
C GLY A 69 17.16 17.61 -5.95
N GLY A 70 16.85 16.55 -6.70
CA GLY A 70 17.85 15.65 -7.25
C GLY A 70 18.50 14.72 -6.22
N ASP A 71 17.83 14.40 -5.11
CA ASP A 71 18.35 13.46 -4.10
C ASP A 71 18.51 12.06 -4.72
N GLU A 72 19.75 11.61 -4.89
CA GLU A 72 20.05 10.30 -5.49
C GLU A 72 19.43 9.13 -4.69
N THR A 73 19.39 9.24 -3.36
CA THR A 73 18.76 8.20 -2.52
C THR A 73 17.26 8.16 -2.75
N ALA A 74 16.64 9.34 -2.87
CA ALA A 74 15.23 9.44 -3.20
C ALA A 74 14.96 8.91 -4.61
N ALA A 75 15.76 9.25 -5.60
CA ALA A 75 15.63 8.73 -6.97
C ALA A 75 15.73 7.20 -7.01
N ARG A 76 16.66 6.60 -6.27
CA ARG A 76 16.75 5.13 -6.14
C ARG A 76 15.50 4.54 -5.51
N PHE A 77 14.95 5.16 -4.46
CA PHE A 77 13.70 4.73 -3.84
C PHE A 77 12.51 4.87 -4.81
N LEU A 78 12.35 6.03 -5.44
CA LEU A 78 11.22 6.37 -6.32
C LEU A 78 11.18 5.49 -7.57
N SER A 79 12.34 5.01 -8.06
CA SER A 79 12.40 4.06 -9.17
C SER A 79 11.61 2.77 -8.90
N GLY A 80 11.42 2.43 -7.62
CA GLY A 80 10.82 1.19 -7.17
C GLY A 80 11.57 -0.07 -7.62
N TYR A 81 12.79 0.03 -8.15
CA TYR A 81 13.54 -1.15 -8.60
C TYR A 81 14.31 -1.78 -7.43
N ARG A 82 14.06 -3.06 -7.18
CA ARG A 82 14.61 -3.86 -6.05
C ARG A 82 14.49 -3.12 -4.71
N PRO A 83 13.28 -2.70 -4.31
CA PRO A 83 13.08 -2.12 -2.99
C PRO A 83 13.36 -3.20 -1.93
N PRO A 84 13.66 -2.82 -0.67
CA PRO A 84 13.73 -3.82 0.39
C PRO A 84 12.36 -4.49 0.57
N PRO A 85 12.30 -5.73 1.08
CA PRO A 85 11.04 -6.48 1.10
C PRO A 85 10.04 -5.88 2.10
N TYR A 86 8.75 -5.96 1.73
CA TYR A 86 7.61 -5.47 2.51
C TYR A 86 6.38 -6.35 2.27
N LEU A 87 5.56 -6.51 3.31
CA LEU A 87 4.39 -7.38 3.31
C LEU A 87 3.13 -6.54 3.49
N ILE A 88 2.16 -6.75 2.61
CA ILE A 88 0.88 -6.05 2.63
C ILE A 88 -0.22 -7.11 2.60
N SER A 89 -0.98 -7.20 3.70
CA SER A 89 -2.00 -8.24 3.84
C SER A 89 -3.37 -7.69 3.49
N CYS A 90 -4.18 -8.46 2.78
CA CYS A 90 -5.44 -7.95 2.21
C CYS A 90 -6.41 -9.09 1.92
N SER A 91 -7.68 -8.72 1.81
CA SER A 91 -8.71 -9.54 1.17
C SER A 91 -9.26 -8.78 -0.03
N GLN A 92 -9.55 -9.46 -1.12
CA GLN A 92 -10.04 -8.88 -2.37
C GLN A 92 -11.23 -9.68 -2.88
N ALA A 93 -12.26 -9.01 -3.40
CA ALA A 93 -13.36 -9.67 -4.09
C ALA A 93 -13.93 -8.79 -5.21
N ALA A 94 -14.19 -9.40 -6.35
CA ALA A 94 -14.90 -8.79 -7.47
C ALA A 94 -16.30 -9.40 -7.58
N LEU A 95 -17.29 -8.58 -7.88
CA LEU A 95 -18.67 -9.02 -8.05
C LEU A 95 -19.29 -8.34 -9.27
N GLN A 96 -19.97 -9.12 -10.11
CA GLN A 96 -20.87 -8.57 -11.11
C GLN A 96 -22.22 -8.30 -10.46
N SER A 97 -22.72 -7.08 -10.56
CA SER A 97 -24.05 -6.70 -10.06
C SER A 97 -24.91 -6.09 -11.17
N ALA A 98 -26.19 -5.84 -10.87
CA ALA A 98 -27.11 -5.18 -11.79
C ALA A 98 -26.64 -3.76 -12.16
N ASP A 99 -26.03 -3.04 -11.21
CA ASP A 99 -25.50 -1.68 -11.39
C ASP A 99 -24.07 -1.67 -11.99
N GLY A 100 -23.59 -2.83 -12.44
CA GLY A 100 -22.26 -3.01 -13.01
C GLY A 100 -21.28 -3.77 -12.11
N PRO A 101 -20.05 -3.98 -12.59
CA PRO A 101 -18.99 -4.64 -11.84
C PRO A 101 -18.52 -3.79 -10.66
N VAL A 102 -18.16 -4.45 -9.55
CA VAL A 102 -17.57 -3.82 -8.37
C VAL A 102 -16.35 -4.59 -7.88
N LEU A 103 -15.35 -3.88 -7.35
CA LEU A 103 -14.16 -4.45 -6.73
C LEU A 103 -14.05 -3.95 -5.29
N LEU A 104 -13.95 -4.87 -4.33
CA LEU A 104 -13.75 -4.58 -2.92
C LEU A 104 -12.38 -5.06 -2.45
N ARG A 105 -11.78 -4.30 -1.52
CA ARG A 105 -10.53 -4.66 -0.88
C ARG A 105 -10.52 -4.24 0.59
N ASN A 106 -10.09 -5.12 1.49
CA ASN A 106 -9.57 -4.73 2.80
C ASN A 106 -8.05 -4.53 2.70
N TYR A 107 -7.56 -3.37 3.14
CA TYR A 107 -6.13 -3.12 3.29
C TYR A 107 -5.71 -3.30 4.75
N ASP A 108 -4.96 -4.37 5.04
CA ASP A 108 -4.47 -4.67 6.39
C ASP A 108 -2.98 -4.32 6.53
N LEU A 109 -2.69 -3.38 7.44
CA LEU A 109 -1.34 -2.93 7.76
C LEU A 109 -1.29 -2.37 9.20
N ASP A 110 -0.11 -2.16 9.76
CA ASP A 110 0.06 -1.27 10.92
C ASP A 110 -0.31 0.18 10.53
N PRO A 111 -1.25 0.84 11.23
CA PRO A 111 -1.59 2.25 10.98
C PRO A 111 -0.41 3.22 10.95
N SER A 112 0.68 2.93 11.64
CA SER A 112 1.88 3.78 11.66
C SER A 112 2.75 3.68 10.39
N LEU A 113 2.50 2.68 9.54
CA LEU A 113 3.26 2.43 8.32
C LEU A 113 2.55 2.91 7.04
N ASN A 114 1.29 3.33 7.14
CA ASN A 114 0.52 3.74 5.97
C ASN A 114 0.65 5.23 5.67
N ASP A 115 0.68 5.54 4.37
CA ASP A 115 0.75 6.90 3.85
C ASP A 115 -0.53 7.72 4.15
N GLY A 116 -1.69 7.08 4.36
CA GLY A 116 -2.94 7.80 4.59
C GLY A 116 -3.24 8.78 3.45
N LEU A 117 -3.02 8.39 2.19
CA LEU A 117 -3.16 9.30 1.06
C LEU A 117 -4.04 8.68 -0.01
N ILE A 118 -5.06 9.43 -0.41
CA ILE A 118 -5.95 9.16 -1.52
C ILE A 118 -5.60 10.15 -2.62
N LEU A 119 -5.19 9.61 -3.76
CA LEU A 119 -4.71 10.38 -4.91
C LEU A 119 -5.80 10.46 -5.96
N HIS A 120 -6.01 11.66 -6.49
CA HIS A 120 -6.62 11.89 -7.80
C HIS A 120 -5.59 12.59 -8.69
N THR A 121 -5.01 11.85 -9.62
CA THR A 121 -3.88 12.33 -10.44
C THR A 121 -4.19 12.26 -11.92
N ALA A 122 -3.60 13.14 -12.73
CA ALA A 122 -3.62 13.03 -14.20
C ALA A 122 -2.21 13.15 -14.80
N TRP A 123 -1.21 12.58 -14.11
CA TRP A 123 0.21 12.85 -14.36
C TRP A 123 0.72 12.45 -15.75
N ASN A 124 0.05 11.49 -16.39
CA ASN A 124 0.32 11.04 -17.76
C ASN A 124 -0.98 11.07 -18.58
N ASP A 125 -1.71 12.19 -18.52
CA ASP A 125 -2.95 12.50 -19.23
C ASP A 125 -4.15 11.57 -18.94
N ARG A 126 -3.96 10.59 -18.06
CA ARG A 126 -5.01 9.71 -17.57
C ARG A 126 -5.36 10.00 -16.12
N ARG A 127 -6.64 10.28 -15.85
CA ARG A 127 -7.15 10.41 -14.48
C ARG A 127 -7.10 9.05 -13.76
N VAL A 128 -6.45 9.04 -12.61
CA VAL A 128 -6.31 7.88 -11.71
C VAL A 128 -6.77 8.29 -10.32
N MET A 129 -7.64 7.47 -9.73
CA MET A 129 -8.09 7.59 -8.35
C MET A 129 -7.63 6.37 -7.55
N ALA A 130 -6.80 6.56 -6.53
CA ALA A 130 -6.10 5.44 -5.90
C ALA A 130 -5.70 5.71 -4.44
N SER A 131 -5.56 4.64 -3.66
CA SER A 131 -4.87 4.69 -2.38
C SER A 131 -3.35 4.62 -2.62
N SER A 132 -2.62 5.64 -2.19
CA SER A 132 -1.17 5.74 -2.37
C SER A 132 -0.41 4.73 -1.53
N GLU A 133 0.73 4.29 -2.05
CA GLU A 133 1.76 3.54 -1.35
C GLU A 133 3.12 3.84 -1.98
N PHE A 134 4.19 3.91 -1.19
CA PHE A 134 5.53 4.27 -1.68
C PHE A 134 5.59 5.70 -2.25
N LEU A 135 4.90 6.65 -1.59
CA LEU A 135 4.84 8.09 -1.93
C LEU A 135 4.18 8.46 -3.26
N TRP A 136 4.21 7.59 -4.27
CA TRP A 136 3.63 7.85 -5.59
C TRP A 136 3.07 6.61 -6.29
N GLY A 137 3.50 5.41 -5.86
CA GLY A 137 2.86 4.15 -6.23
C GLY A 137 1.45 4.04 -5.65
N VAL A 138 0.77 2.92 -5.96
CA VAL A 138 -0.61 2.68 -5.52
C VAL A 138 -0.78 1.28 -4.96
N ALA A 139 -1.59 1.14 -3.91
CA ALA A 139 -1.94 -0.16 -3.33
C ALA A 139 -3.23 -0.73 -3.95
N ASP A 140 -4.16 0.15 -4.30
CA ASP A 140 -5.40 -0.11 -5.04
C ASP A 140 -5.84 1.17 -5.74
N GLY A 141 -6.70 1.03 -6.75
CA GLY A 141 -7.18 2.18 -7.50
C GLY A 141 -8.00 1.84 -8.71
N MET A 142 -8.42 2.89 -9.40
CA MET A 142 -9.14 2.85 -10.66
C MET A 142 -8.70 4.00 -11.55
N ASN A 143 -8.75 3.81 -12.87
CA ASN A 143 -8.58 4.90 -13.84
C ASN A 143 -9.89 5.29 -14.52
N GLU A 144 -9.90 6.42 -15.22
CA GLU A 144 -11.10 6.93 -15.89
C GLU A 144 -11.61 6.05 -17.02
N ASN A 145 -10.77 5.16 -17.58
CA ASN A 145 -11.19 4.12 -18.51
C ASN A 145 -11.95 2.98 -17.80
N GLY A 146 -12.13 3.06 -16.48
CA GLY A 146 -12.87 2.10 -15.69
C GLY A 146 -12.13 0.78 -15.54
N LEU A 147 -10.79 0.79 -15.53
CA LEU A 147 -9.99 -0.33 -15.04
C LEU A 147 -9.73 -0.10 -13.54
N ALA A 148 -10.21 -1.02 -12.71
CA ALA A 148 -9.94 -1.06 -11.28
C ALA A 148 -9.01 -2.23 -10.93
N LEU A 149 -8.16 -2.03 -9.92
CA LEU A 149 -7.25 -3.05 -9.42
C LEU A 149 -7.04 -2.97 -7.91
N SER A 150 -6.64 -4.08 -7.32
CA SER A 150 -6.18 -4.16 -5.94
C SER A 150 -5.15 -5.28 -5.79
N LEU A 151 -4.40 -5.30 -4.68
CA LEU A 151 -3.40 -6.32 -4.40
C LEU A 151 -3.53 -6.94 -3.01
N ALA A 152 -2.98 -8.13 -2.87
CA ALA A 152 -2.66 -8.81 -1.62
C ALA A 152 -1.28 -9.48 -1.76
N PHE A 153 -0.50 -9.57 -0.67
CA PHE A 153 0.75 -10.31 -0.68
C PHE A 153 0.55 -11.80 -0.98
N GLY A 154 1.40 -12.40 -1.81
CA GLY A 154 1.25 -13.77 -2.33
C GLY A 154 1.68 -14.89 -1.38
N GLY A 155 2.15 -14.57 -0.17
CA GLY A 155 2.45 -15.56 0.87
C GLY A 155 3.78 -16.31 0.69
N ARG A 156 4.76 -15.71 -0.02
CA ARG A 156 6.07 -16.33 -0.28
C ARG A 156 7.22 -15.41 0.08
N LYS A 157 8.27 -15.96 0.71
CA LYS A 157 9.45 -15.20 1.14
C LYS A 157 10.41 -14.80 0.01
N ALA A 158 10.21 -15.31 -1.21
CA ALA A 158 11.13 -15.07 -2.31
C ALA A 158 11.21 -13.58 -2.68
N VAL A 159 12.44 -13.08 -2.84
CA VAL A 159 12.76 -11.72 -3.26
C VAL A 159 13.65 -11.79 -4.50
N GLY A 160 13.28 -11.10 -5.57
CA GLY A 160 13.97 -11.15 -6.86
C GLY A 160 14.37 -9.79 -7.42
N LYS A 161 14.91 -9.84 -8.64
CA LYS A 161 15.27 -8.65 -9.43
C LYS A 161 14.03 -8.13 -10.16
N GLY A 162 13.26 -7.28 -9.49
CA GLY A 162 12.04 -6.68 -10.05
C GLY A 162 11.65 -5.39 -9.36
N PHE A 163 10.47 -4.89 -9.69
CA PHE A 163 9.91 -3.67 -9.14
C PHE A 163 9.03 -3.93 -7.92
N GLY A 164 8.95 -2.93 -7.05
CA GLY A 164 7.89 -2.79 -6.06
C GLY A 164 6.53 -2.81 -6.73
N ILE A 165 5.62 -3.66 -6.26
CA ILE A 165 4.30 -3.78 -6.86
C ILE A 165 3.53 -2.45 -6.96
N PRO A 166 3.66 -1.46 -6.03
CA PRO A 166 2.96 -0.19 -6.16
C PRO A 166 3.31 0.59 -7.42
N ILE A 167 4.54 0.46 -7.92
CA ILE A 167 4.98 1.14 -9.15
C ILE A 167 4.42 0.43 -10.39
N ILE A 168 4.39 -0.90 -10.38
CA ILE A 168 3.78 -1.68 -11.47
C ILE A 168 2.28 -1.36 -11.57
N LEU A 169 1.58 -1.26 -10.44
CA LEU A 169 0.15 -0.93 -10.44
C LEU A 169 -0.13 0.51 -10.85
N ARG A 170 0.75 1.45 -10.46
CA ARG A 170 0.71 2.84 -10.92
C ARG A 170 0.82 2.90 -12.44
N TYR A 171 1.80 2.18 -13.00
CA TYR A 171 1.97 2.05 -14.45
C TYR A 171 0.70 1.49 -15.13
N ILE A 172 0.13 0.42 -14.59
CA ILE A 172 -1.12 -0.15 -15.13
C ILE A 172 -2.25 0.88 -15.12
N LEU A 173 -2.47 1.58 -14.01
CA LEU A 173 -3.55 2.55 -13.92
C LEU A 173 -3.36 3.73 -14.88
N GLU A 174 -2.13 4.14 -15.16
CA GLU A 174 -1.85 5.28 -16.04
C GLU A 174 -1.85 4.92 -17.53
N PHE A 175 -1.52 3.68 -17.89
CA PHE A 175 -1.30 3.31 -19.31
C PHE A 175 -2.21 2.17 -19.83
N CYS A 176 -2.83 1.34 -18.98
CA CYS A 176 -3.77 0.28 -19.40
C CYS A 176 -5.25 0.66 -19.34
N GLU A 177 -6.03 0.37 -20.37
CA GLU A 177 -7.48 0.67 -20.40
C GLU A 177 -8.35 -0.48 -19.91
N ARG A 178 -7.94 -1.72 -20.18
CA ARG A 178 -8.74 -2.93 -19.92
C ARG A 178 -7.93 -3.98 -19.17
N THR A 179 -8.63 -4.95 -18.60
CA THR A 179 -8.04 -6.07 -17.86
C THR A 179 -6.98 -6.83 -18.68
N LYS A 180 -7.18 -6.98 -20.00
CA LYS A 180 -6.20 -7.65 -20.86
C LYS A 180 -4.86 -6.91 -20.95
N ASP A 181 -4.89 -5.58 -21.03
CA ASP A 181 -3.69 -4.76 -21.19
C ASP A 181 -2.85 -4.84 -19.91
N ALA A 182 -3.53 -4.78 -18.75
CA ALA A 182 -2.93 -4.96 -17.43
C ALA A 182 -2.31 -6.35 -17.23
N VAL A 183 -2.94 -7.41 -17.75
CA VAL A 183 -2.37 -8.77 -17.70
C VAL A 183 -1.06 -8.85 -18.49
N GLU A 184 -0.97 -8.22 -19.66
CA GLU A 184 0.27 -8.20 -20.44
C GLU A 184 1.39 -7.45 -19.72
N VAL A 185 1.07 -6.31 -19.08
CA VAL A 185 2.03 -5.60 -18.22
C VAL A 185 2.53 -6.50 -17.09
N LEU A 186 1.64 -7.20 -16.39
CA LEU A 186 2.02 -8.09 -15.28
C LEU A 186 2.84 -9.30 -15.72
N ARG A 187 2.71 -9.75 -16.98
CA ARG A 187 3.57 -10.79 -17.59
C ARG A 187 4.95 -10.27 -17.94
N HIS A 188 5.05 -9.00 -18.35
CA HIS A 188 6.28 -8.40 -18.85
C HIS A 188 7.14 -7.77 -17.76
N VAL A 189 6.52 -7.04 -16.82
CA VAL A 189 7.23 -6.28 -15.79
C VAL A 189 7.53 -7.17 -14.59
N PRO A 190 8.80 -7.39 -14.22
CA PRO A 190 9.15 -8.30 -13.14
C PRO A 190 8.78 -7.71 -11.78
N SER A 191 8.06 -8.47 -10.95
CA SER A 191 7.80 -8.13 -9.55
C SER A 191 8.93 -8.61 -8.65
N HIS A 192 9.36 -7.77 -7.71
CA HIS A 192 10.41 -8.13 -6.75
C HIS A 192 9.96 -9.16 -5.70
N MET A 193 8.64 -9.32 -5.48
CA MET A 193 8.05 -10.26 -4.51
C MET A 193 6.75 -10.86 -5.06
N ALA A 194 6.18 -11.83 -4.34
CA ALA A 194 4.93 -12.47 -4.71
C ALA A 194 3.70 -11.63 -4.34
N TYR A 195 2.77 -11.43 -5.28
CA TYR A 195 1.51 -10.71 -5.07
C TYR A 195 0.35 -11.33 -5.86
N ASN A 196 -0.85 -11.10 -5.36
CA ASN A 196 -2.12 -11.47 -5.99
C ASN A 196 -2.84 -10.18 -6.40
N ILE A 197 -2.99 -9.94 -7.69
CA ILE A 197 -3.59 -8.73 -8.24
C ILE A 197 -4.95 -9.08 -8.83
N THR A 198 -6.03 -8.52 -8.27
CA THR A 198 -7.37 -8.64 -8.86
C THR A 198 -7.63 -7.43 -9.74
N LEU A 199 -7.94 -7.68 -11.01
CA LEU A 199 -8.22 -6.69 -12.06
C LEU A 199 -9.69 -6.79 -12.47
N LEU A 200 -10.37 -5.66 -12.61
CA LEU A 200 -11.76 -5.59 -13.04
C LEU A 200 -11.99 -4.36 -13.91
N ASP A 201 -12.48 -4.55 -15.14
CA ASP A 201 -12.85 -3.43 -16.01
C ASP A 201 -14.37 -3.15 -16.01
N ARG A 202 -14.75 -1.98 -16.54
CA ARG A 202 -16.15 -1.52 -16.65
C ARG A 202 -17.07 -2.45 -17.43
N THR A 203 -16.52 -3.35 -18.25
CA THR A 203 -17.28 -4.34 -19.02
C THR A 203 -17.53 -5.62 -18.23
N GLY A 204 -16.99 -5.71 -17.02
CA GLY A 204 -17.08 -6.88 -16.14
C GLY A 204 -16.02 -7.95 -16.43
N LYS A 205 -14.99 -7.66 -17.25
CA LYS A 205 -13.90 -8.62 -17.45
C LYS A 205 -12.98 -8.60 -16.23
N LEU A 206 -12.87 -9.77 -15.64
CA LEU A 206 -12.09 -10.04 -14.44
C LEU A 206 -10.87 -10.90 -14.76
N ALA A 207 -9.76 -10.60 -14.10
CA ALA A 207 -8.61 -11.49 -13.98
C ALA A 207 -7.98 -11.36 -12.59
N THR A 208 -7.58 -12.49 -12.00
CA THR A 208 -6.74 -12.51 -10.80
C THR A 208 -5.38 -13.07 -11.19
N VAL A 209 -4.36 -12.24 -11.07
CA VAL A 209 -3.00 -12.52 -11.55
C VAL A 209 -2.07 -12.74 -10.35
N HIS A 210 -1.46 -13.92 -10.32
CA HIS A 210 -0.44 -14.28 -9.34
C HIS A 210 0.94 -14.03 -9.96
N VAL A 211 1.66 -13.06 -9.40
CA VAL A 211 3.04 -12.76 -9.77
C VAL A 211 3.98 -13.22 -8.67
N GLY A 212 5.23 -13.49 -9.00
CA GLY A 212 6.30 -13.78 -8.05
C GLY A 212 7.65 -13.92 -8.76
N PRO A 213 8.76 -13.56 -8.11
CA PRO A 213 10.09 -13.62 -8.71
C PRO A 213 10.60 -15.06 -8.91
N ASP A 214 9.97 -16.04 -8.28
CA ASP A 214 10.38 -17.44 -8.23
C ASP A 214 9.51 -18.36 -9.12
N ARG A 215 8.65 -17.78 -9.97
CA ARG A 215 7.67 -18.54 -10.77
C ARG A 215 7.17 -17.76 -11.99
N PRO A 216 6.66 -18.46 -13.01
CA PRO A 216 5.88 -17.83 -14.07
C PRO A 216 4.60 -17.18 -13.52
N VAL A 217 4.17 -16.13 -14.19
CA VAL A 217 2.90 -15.45 -13.91
C VAL A 217 1.73 -16.40 -14.19
N GLN A 218 0.79 -16.50 -13.25
CA GLN A 218 -0.43 -17.28 -13.41
C GLN A 218 -1.64 -16.36 -13.47
N VAL A 219 -2.49 -16.55 -14.49
CA VAL A 219 -3.70 -15.76 -14.68
C VAL A 219 -4.91 -16.67 -14.46
N THR A 220 -5.81 -16.25 -13.57
CA THR A 220 -7.05 -16.97 -13.27
C THR A 220 -8.25 -16.04 -13.45
N ARG A 221 -9.47 -16.61 -13.42
CA ARG A 221 -10.73 -15.84 -13.37
C ARG A 221 -11.40 -15.91 -12.01
N THR A 222 -10.64 -16.29 -10.98
CA THR A 222 -11.15 -16.40 -9.61
C THR A 222 -11.49 -15.00 -9.10
N PRO A 223 -12.74 -14.70 -8.70
CA PRO A 223 -13.19 -13.36 -8.32
C PRO A 223 -12.79 -12.96 -6.89
N LEU A 224 -11.74 -13.58 -6.35
CA LEU A 224 -11.26 -13.30 -5.02
C LEU A 224 -9.77 -13.60 -4.93
N ALA A 225 -9.11 -12.93 -3.99
CA ALA A 225 -7.76 -13.25 -3.57
C ALA A 225 -7.53 -12.84 -2.12
N THR A 226 -6.72 -13.64 -1.42
CA THR A 226 -6.22 -13.32 -0.08
C THR A 226 -4.69 -13.38 -0.11
N ASN A 227 -4.06 -13.88 0.95
CA ASN A 227 -2.63 -13.74 1.22
C ASN A 227 -1.77 -14.98 0.93
N HIS A 228 -2.15 -15.78 -0.05
CA HIS A 228 -1.40 -16.96 -0.50
C HIS A 228 -1.62 -17.24 -1.99
N GLN A 229 -0.82 -18.14 -2.57
CA GLN A 229 -0.93 -18.59 -3.96
C GLN A 229 -0.91 -20.11 -4.01
N GLY A 230 -2.00 -20.72 -4.49
CA GLY A 230 -2.11 -22.18 -4.55
C GLY A 230 -1.92 -22.81 -3.18
N THR A 231 -1.00 -23.76 -3.04
CA THR A 231 -0.68 -24.38 -1.75
C THR A 231 0.04 -23.41 -0.82
N VAL A 232 -0.35 -23.36 0.44
CA VAL A 232 0.34 -22.59 1.49
C VAL A 232 1.74 -23.13 1.69
N VAL A 233 2.74 -22.27 1.42
CA VAL A 233 4.16 -22.58 1.64
C VAL A 233 4.79 -21.79 2.78
N TRP A 234 4.01 -20.93 3.44
CA TRP A 234 4.42 -20.20 4.62
C TRP A 234 3.32 -20.29 5.70
N PRO A 235 3.32 -21.38 6.49
CA PRO A 235 2.25 -21.66 7.45
C PRO A 235 2.06 -20.59 8.53
N GLU A 236 3.15 -19.98 9.02
CA GLU A 236 3.11 -18.93 10.05
C GLU A 236 2.39 -17.69 9.53
N HIS A 237 2.74 -17.24 8.32
CA HIS A 237 2.07 -16.13 7.66
C HIS A 237 0.60 -16.44 7.36
N SER A 238 0.31 -17.66 6.89
CA SER A 238 -1.07 -18.11 6.67
C SER A 238 -1.91 -18.05 7.95
N ARG A 239 -1.33 -18.49 9.09
CA ARG A 239 -1.96 -18.42 10.40
C ARG A 239 -2.15 -16.98 10.87
N PHE A 240 -1.13 -16.13 10.73
CA PHE A 240 -1.19 -14.73 11.15
C PHE A 240 -2.22 -13.91 10.37
N THR A 241 -2.31 -14.14 9.06
CA THR A 241 -3.25 -13.43 8.16
C THR A 241 -4.60 -14.10 8.06
N HIS A 242 -4.81 -15.27 8.68
CA HIS A 242 -6.05 -16.05 8.55
C HIS A 242 -6.44 -16.28 7.07
N THR A 243 -5.45 -16.38 6.17
CA THR A 243 -5.69 -16.26 4.74
C THR A 243 -6.65 -17.31 4.18
N LEU A 244 -6.59 -18.54 4.69
CA LEU A 244 -7.46 -19.65 4.27
C LEU A 244 -8.89 -19.47 4.80
N GLU A 245 -9.04 -18.96 6.03
CA GLU A 245 -10.35 -18.67 6.61
C GLU A 245 -11.06 -17.57 5.83
N ARG A 246 -10.34 -16.47 5.53
CA ARG A 246 -10.86 -15.36 4.72
C ARG A 246 -11.21 -15.81 3.31
N GLU A 247 -10.36 -16.63 2.69
CA GLU A 247 -10.65 -17.18 1.36
C GLU A 247 -11.93 -18.02 1.37
N ARG A 248 -12.12 -18.89 2.36
CA ARG A 248 -13.32 -19.71 2.51
C ARG A 248 -14.58 -18.85 2.64
N VAL A 249 -14.55 -17.81 3.48
CA VAL A 249 -15.67 -16.87 3.66
C VAL A 249 -15.98 -16.13 2.36
N LEU A 250 -14.96 -15.59 1.68
CA LEU A 250 -15.16 -14.93 0.39
C LEU A 250 -15.73 -15.89 -0.65
N ARG A 251 -15.21 -17.12 -0.72
CA ARG A 251 -15.67 -18.14 -1.66
C ARG A 251 -17.14 -18.48 -1.44
N GLN A 252 -17.58 -18.56 -0.19
CA GLN A 252 -18.99 -18.76 0.15
C GLN A 252 -19.85 -17.59 -0.32
N HIS A 253 -19.42 -16.34 -0.08
CA HIS A 253 -20.15 -15.15 -0.54
C HIS A 253 -20.24 -15.08 -2.06
N VAL A 254 -19.12 -15.15 -2.79
CA VAL A 254 -19.12 -14.95 -4.26
C VAL A 254 -19.81 -16.09 -5.02
N SER A 255 -20.05 -17.24 -4.37
CA SER A 255 -20.84 -18.33 -4.94
C SER A 255 -22.34 -18.13 -4.80
N ASP A 256 -22.79 -17.22 -3.92
CA ASP A 256 -24.20 -16.87 -3.77
C ASP A 256 -24.63 -15.94 -4.90
N LYS A 257 -25.51 -16.43 -5.78
CA LYS A 257 -26.08 -15.67 -6.90
C LYS A 257 -26.95 -14.49 -6.45
N LYS A 258 -27.39 -14.46 -5.19
CA LYS A 258 -28.16 -13.36 -4.60
C LYS A 258 -27.28 -12.33 -3.90
N LEU A 259 -25.95 -12.53 -3.88
CA LEU A 259 -25.03 -11.59 -3.25
C LEU A 259 -25.15 -10.21 -3.91
N THR A 260 -25.30 -9.18 -3.08
CA THR A 260 -25.33 -7.79 -3.52
C THR A 260 -24.05 -7.07 -3.08
N PRO A 261 -23.61 -6.01 -3.78
CA PRO A 261 -22.47 -5.20 -3.35
C PRO A 261 -22.58 -4.69 -1.90
N PRO A 262 -23.74 -4.19 -1.41
CA PRO A 262 -23.87 -3.80 0.00
C PRO A 262 -23.70 -4.96 0.99
N ALA A 263 -24.21 -6.16 0.65
CA ALA A 263 -24.04 -7.33 1.51
C ALA A 263 -22.58 -7.80 1.56
N LEU A 264 -21.87 -7.76 0.42
CA LEU A 264 -20.44 -8.06 0.36
C LEU A 264 -19.62 -7.02 1.15
N LEU A 265 -19.91 -5.73 1.00
CA LEU A 265 -19.27 -4.67 1.79
C LEU A 265 -19.48 -4.89 3.30
N ALA A 266 -20.70 -5.23 3.72
CA ALA A 266 -20.99 -5.52 5.12
C ALA A 266 -20.17 -6.70 5.65
N ALA A 267 -19.89 -7.72 4.82
CA ALA A 267 -19.00 -8.82 5.17
C ALA A 267 -17.54 -8.36 5.33
N PHE A 268 -17.05 -7.49 4.43
CA PHE A 268 -15.70 -6.92 4.51
C PHE A 268 -15.47 -6.09 5.78
N LEU A 269 -16.53 -5.52 6.36
CA LEU A 269 -16.49 -4.73 7.60
C LEU A 269 -16.69 -5.58 8.87
N ARG A 270 -16.65 -6.92 8.76
CA ARG A 270 -16.79 -7.85 9.90
C ARG A 270 -15.71 -8.94 9.88
N PRO A 271 -15.34 -9.49 11.05
CA PRO A 271 -14.50 -10.68 11.10
C PRO A 271 -15.12 -11.85 10.32
N PRO A 272 -14.31 -12.72 9.68
CA PRO A 272 -12.83 -12.73 9.72
C PRO A 272 -12.16 -11.87 8.63
N LEU A 273 -12.93 -11.21 7.75
CA LEU A 273 -12.39 -10.36 6.69
C LEU A 273 -11.81 -9.07 7.26
N TYR A 274 -12.52 -8.44 8.19
CA TYR A 274 -12.06 -7.29 8.94
C TYR A 274 -11.19 -7.73 10.13
N SER A 275 -10.01 -7.12 10.27
CA SER A 275 -9.11 -7.37 11.40
C SER A 275 -8.90 -6.12 12.26
N SER A 276 -8.98 -6.27 13.59
CA SER A 276 -8.69 -5.22 14.57
C SER A 276 -7.42 -5.47 15.39
N ASN A 277 -6.51 -6.32 14.90
CA ASN A 277 -5.30 -6.77 15.61
C ASN A 277 -4.19 -5.70 15.70
N TYR A 278 -4.52 -4.40 15.71
CA TYR A 278 -3.54 -3.31 15.54
C TYR A 278 -2.41 -3.31 16.57
N ARG A 279 -2.63 -3.90 17.76
CA ARG A 279 -1.58 -4.05 18.79
C ARG A 279 -0.46 -5.02 18.39
N GLN A 280 -0.72 -5.90 17.41
CA GLN A 280 0.26 -6.83 16.84
C GLN A 280 0.81 -6.31 15.50
N GLY A 281 0.64 -5.01 15.20
CA GLY A 281 1.12 -4.40 13.96
C GLY A 281 0.32 -4.79 12.71
N PHE A 282 -0.94 -5.21 12.89
CA PHE A 282 -1.77 -5.72 11.79
C PHE A 282 -3.24 -5.38 12.00
N GLY A 283 -3.91 -4.78 11.03
CA GLY A 283 -5.36 -4.66 11.04
C GLY A 283 -5.89 -3.89 9.85
N THR A 284 -7.17 -4.02 9.57
CA THR A 284 -7.82 -3.36 8.44
C THR A 284 -7.83 -1.86 8.67
N LEU A 285 -7.11 -1.13 7.82
CA LEU A 285 -7.04 0.33 7.86
C LEU A 285 -8.27 0.93 7.20
N TYR A 286 -8.70 0.37 6.08
CA TYR A 286 -9.89 0.77 5.35
C TYR A 286 -10.36 -0.37 4.44
N THR A 287 -11.64 -0.33 4.07
CA THR A 287 -12.21 -1.13 2.99
C THR A 287 -12.48 -0.23 1.80
N THR A 288 -11.92 -0.51 0.63
CA THR A 288 -12.30 0.20 -0.61
C THR A 288 -13.41 -0.53 -1.35
N LEU A 289 -14.29 0.24 -2.00
CA LEU A 289 -15.28 -0.21 -2.96
C LEU A 289 -15.14 0.63 -4.23
N TYR A 290 -14.69 0.00 -5.31
CA TYR A 290 -14.57 0.61 -6.65
C TYR A 290 -15.76 0.22 -7.51
N ARG A 291 -16.31 1.20 -8.24
CA ARG A 291 -17.39 1.01 -9.22
C ARG A 291 -16.93 1.49 -10.61
N PRO A 292 -16.21 0.65 -11.37
CA PRO A 292 -15.72 0.94 -12.73
C PRO A 292 -16.67 1.68 -13.66
N THR A 293 -17.92 1.23 -13.77
CA THR A 293 -18.90 1.84 -14.68
C THR A 293 -19.35 3.23 -14.24
N ALA A 294 -19.43 3.45 -12.92
CA ALA A 294 -19.86 4.72 -12.35
C ALA A 294 -18.70 5.73 -12.16
N GLY A 295 -17.44 5.29 -12.30
CA GLY A 295 -16.28 6.14 -12.05
C GLY A 295 -16.19 6.62 -10.59
N THR A 296 -16.71 5.84 -9.64
CA THR A 296 -16.72 6.18 -8.21
C THR A 296 -15.93 5.19 -7.36
N ALA A 297 -15.31 5.68 -6.30
CA ALA A 297 -14.67 4.87 -5.27
C ALA A 297 -15.12 5.33 -3.87
N GLU A 298 -15.17 4.40 -2.93
CA GLU A 298 -15.55 4.65 -1.55
C GLU A 298 -14.53 4.01 -0.60
N TRP A 299 -14.07 4.77 0.40
CA TRP A 299 -13.26 4.27 1.51
C TRP A 299 -14.14 4.14 2.75
N HIS A 300 -14.26 2.93 3.27
CA HIS A 300 -15.11 2.59 4.40
C HIS A 300 -14.31 2.23 5.65
N TRP A 301 -14.87 2.65 6.77
CA TRP A 301 -14.61 2.21 8.13
C TRP A 301 -15.93 1.71 8.72
N PRO A 302 -15.92 0.99 9.85
CA PRO A 302 -17.14 0.45 10.44
C PRO A 302 -18.24 1.50 10.68
N ASP A 303 -17.86 2.75 11.00
CA ASP A 303 -18.77 3.84 11.36
C ASP A 303 -18.76 5.01 10.37
N ALA A 304 -18.04 4.91 9.24
CA ALA A 304 -17.90 6.00 8.29
C ALA A 304 -17.60 5.52 6.88
N ALA A 305 -17.99 6.34 5.90
CA ALA A 305 -17.58 6.18 4.52
C ALA A 305 -17.04 7.52 3.99
N TRP A 306 -16.21 7.45 2.95
CA TRP A 306 -15.76 8.61 2.19
C TRP A 306 -15.83 8.29 0.70
N ARG A 307 -16.82 8.87 0.02
CA ARG A 307 -17.07 8.67 -1.40
C ARG A 307 -16.36 9.73 -2.23
N GLN A 308 -15.80 9.30 -3.36
CA GLN A 308 -15.18 10.14 -4.37
C GLN A 308 -15.63 9.68 -5.77
N SER A 309 -15.51 10.57 -6.77
CA SER A 309 -15.77 10.27 -8.17
C SER A 309 -14.81 11.04 -9.08
N PHE A 310 -14.60 10.59 -10.31
CA PHE A 310 -13.78 11.35 -11.28
C PHE A 310 -14.37 12.72 -11.63
N GLU A 311 -15.70 12.84 -11.60
CA GLU A 311 -16.41 14.09 -11.93
C GLU A 311 -16.47 15.07 -10.75
N HIS A 312 -16.45 14.55 -9.52
CA HIS A 312 -16.59 15.36 -8.30
C HIS A 312 -15.61 14.89 -7.23
N PHE A 313 -14.31 14.90 -7.55
CA PHE A 313 -13.28 14.60 -6.54
C PHE A 313 -13.10 15.80 -5.60
N GLN A 314 -13.22 15.56 -4.30
CA GLN A 314 -13.08 16.59 -3.28
C GLN A 314 -11.83 16.35 -2.45
N ALA A 315 -10.87 17.27 -2.54
CA ALA A 315 -9.74 17.29 -1.62
C ALA A 315 -10.24 17.50 -0.19
N GLY A 316 -9.57 16.88 0.77
CA GLY A 316 -9.98 16.95 2.17
C GLY A 316 -9.19 16.01 3.05
N SER A 317 -9.61 15.90 4.32
CA SER A 317 -8.93 15.04 5.28
C SER A 317 -9.93 14.36 6.21
N LYS A 318 -9.60 13.14 6.63
CA LYS A 318 -10.35 12.39 7.64
C LYS A 318 -9.38 11.70 8.58
N THR A 319 -9.53 11.91 9.88
CA THR A 319 -8.71 11.22 10.89
C THR A 319 -9.46 10.01 11.44
N VAL A 320 -8.77 8.89 11.56
CA VAL A 320 -9.34 7.63 12.02
C VAL A 320 -8.55 7.14 13.22
N ARG A 321 -9.26 6.73 14.27
CA ARG A 321 -8.69 6.12 15.47
C ARG A 321 -8.83 4.60 15.41
N TYR A 322 -7.72 3.91 15.63
CA TYR A 322 -7.65 2.44 15.66
C TYR A 322 -7.45 1.94 17.08
N THR A 323 -8.35 1.07 17.52
CA THR A 323 -8.35 0.42 18.84
C THR A 323 -8.62 -1.08 18.70
N ARG A 324 -8.60 -1.83 19.81
CA ARG A 324 -8.97 -3.26 19.82
C ARG A 324 -10.40 -3.52 19.32
N SER A 325 -11.30 -2.54 19.45
CA SER A 325 -12.69 -2.64 18.99
C SER A 325 -12.89 -2.29 17.52
N GLY A 326 -11.81 -1.93 16.79
CA GLY A 326 -11.87 -1.56 15.37
C GLY A 326 -11.44 -0.12 15.09
N ALA A 327 -11.69 0.32 13.87
CA ALA A 327 -11.48 1.69 13.42
C ALA A 327 -12.72 2.55 13.73
N LYS A 328 -12.48 3.81 14.11
CA LYS A 328 -13.53 4.81 14.34
C LYS A 328 -13.13 6.13 13.70
N ALA A 329 -13.93 6.66 12.78
CA ALA A 329 -13.69 7.99 12.24
C ALA A 329 -13.86 9.07 13.32
N LEU A 330 -12.97 10.05 13.33
CA LEU A 330 -13.07 11.20 14.21
C LEU A 330 -13.77 12.34 13.49
N THR A 331 -14.75 12.94 14.16
CA THR A 331 -15.36 14.19 13.70
C THR A 331 -14.32 15.31 13.80
N PRO A 332 -14.17 16.16 12.77
CA PRO A 332 -13.37 17.37 12.90
C PRO A 332 -13.89 18.19 14.09
N PRO A 333 -13.01 18.87 14.86
CA PRO A 333 -13.49 19.81 15.86
C PRO A 333 -14.35 20.87 15.17
N THR A 334 -15.55 21.12 15.69
CA THR A 334 -16.40 22.22 15.24
C THR A 334 -15.61 23.52 15.42
N PRO A 335 -15.51 24.42 14.42
CA PRO A 335 -14.92 25.71 14.64
C PRO A 335 -15.76 26.44 15.69
N THR A 336 -15.19 26.67 16.87
CA THR A 336 -15.83 27.46 17.91
C THR A 336 -15.94 28.89 17.39
N THR A 337 -17.16 29.33 17.10
CA THR A 337 -17.51 30.73 16.87
C THR A 337 -17.34 31.48 18.20
N ALA A 338 -16.12 31.90 18.51
CA ALA A 338 -15.86 32.86 19.57
C ALA A 338 -15.47 34.20 18.93
N GLY A 339 -16.42 35.16 19.02
CA GLY A 339 -16.24 36.62 18.98
C GLY A 339 -15.19 37.22 18.05
N ILE A 340 -15.64 37.75 16.92
CA ILE A 340 -14.90 38.76 16.16
C ILE A 340 -15.00 40.09 16.93
N THR A 341 -13.91 40.53 17.55
CA THR A 341 -13.60 41.96 17.76
C THR A 341 -12.08 42.14 17.83
N GLY A 342 -11.50 42.94 16.92
CA GLY A 342 -10.17 43.55 17.06
C GLY A 342 -9.11 43.13 16.02
N HIS A 343 -8.69 44.10 15.21
CA HIS A 343 -7.70 44.03 14.12
C HIS A 343 -6.24 44.22 14.64
N PRO A 344 -5.17 44.20 13.81
CA PRO A 344 -4.14 43.15 13.75
C PRO A 344 -2.74 43.51 14.30
N ALA A 345 -1.97 42.52 14.80
CA ALA A 345 -0.49 42.56 14.88
C ALA A 345 0.17 41.17 15.15
N VAL A 346 0.75 40.61 14.09
CA VAL A 346 2.08 39.97 13.91
C VAL A 346 2.86 39.33 15.10
N LEU A 347 3.14 38.02 14.92
CA LEU A 347 4.31 37.16 15.29
C LEU A 347 4.94 37.18 16.71
N SER A 348 5.03 36.01 17.35
CA SER A 348 6.28 35.34 17.78
C SER A 348 5.96 34.06 18.61
N ALA A 349 6.43 32.90 18.15
CA ALA A 349 7.57 32.15 18.69
C ALA A 349 7.35 31.48 20.06
N ASN A 350 7.10 30.16 20.04
CA ASN A 350 7.57 29.32 21.14
C ASN A 350 9.04 28.96 20.86
N ARG A 351 9.95 29.71 21.47
CA ARG A 351 11.32 29.24 21.73
C ARG A 351 11.25 28.17 22.81
N ILE A 352 11.74 26.98 22.51
CA ILE A 352 12.33 26.11 23.53
C ILE A 352 13.83 26.37 23.42
N SER A 353 14.36 27.14 24.38
CA SER A 353 15.79 27.32 24.57
C SER A 353 16.34 26.15 25.36
N GLY A 354 17.24 25.38 24.76
CA GLY A 354 17.97 24.30 25.41
C GLY A 354 18.88 23.63 24.39
N THR A 355 20.15 23.97 24.43
CA THR A 355 21.22 23.40 23.62
C THR A 355 21.37 21.91 23.89
N GLN A 356 21.05 21.05 22.93
CA GLN A 356 21.79 19.80 22.67
C GLN A 356 21.21 19.10 21.44
N ALA A 357 22.08 18.86 20.46
CA ALA A 357 21.83 17.96 19.36
C ALA A 357 21.88 16.52 19.90
N ASP A 358 20.79 16.03 20.50
CA ASP A 358 20.63 14.63 20.93
C ASP A 358 19.16 14.37 21.33
N ASP A 359 18.21 14.24 20.38
CA ASP A 359 16.87 13.73 20.75
C ASP A 359 15.99 13.14 19.62
N PHE A 360 16.58 12.52 18.60
CA PHE A 360 15.83 11.67 17.65
C PHE A 360 16.21 10.18 17.69
N SER A 361 17.13 9.82 18.60
CA SER A 361 17.46 8.46 19.00
C SER A 361 16.51 7.90 20.06
N LEU A 362 15.64 8.72 20.69
CA LEU A 362 14.80 8.32 21.82
C LEU A 362 13.47 7.64 21.43
N ILE A 363 12.94 7.86 20.22
CA ILE A 363 11.67 7.23 19.78
C ILE A 363 11.88 5.83 19.20
N TRP A 364 13.12 5.51 18.78
CA TRP A 364 13.50 4.16 18.35
C TRP A 364 14.13 3.33 19.50
N ASN A 365 14.84 3.96 20.45
CA ASN A 365 15.39 3.24 21.63
C ASN A 365 14.39 2.99 22.77
N MET A 366 13.16 3.53 22.74
CA MET A 366 12.11 3.20 23.71
C MET A 366 11.28 1.93 23.39
N ARG A 367 11.66 1.14 22.37
CA ARG A 367 10.94 -0.12 22.05
C ARG A 367 11.65 -1.41 22.45
N GLN A 368 12.88 -1.35 22.96
CA GLN A 368 13.60 -2.52 23.48
C GLN A 368 13.59 -2.64 25.02
N SER A 369 13.02 -1.70 25.77
CA SER A 369 13.08 -1.73 27.26
C SER A 369 11.75 -1.49 28.03
N ARG A 370 10.58 -1.52 27.38
CA ARG A 370 9.28 -1.30 28.08
C ARG A 370 8.20 -2.37 27.90
N TYR A 371 8.59 -3.59 27.56
CA TYR A 371 7.69 -4.74 27.68
C TYR A 371 8.30 -5.79 28.60
N ASN A 372 8.30 -5.48 29.91
CA ASN A 372 8.02 -6.54 30.87
C ASN A 372 6.64 -7.09 30.52
N LEU A 373 6.66 -8.23 29.84
CA LEU A 373 5.49 -8.93 29.37
C LEU A 373 4.58 -9.23 30.57
N PRO A 374 3.28 -8.89 30.54
CA PRO A 374 2.33 -9.57 31.41
C PRO A 374 2.42 -11.06 31.10
N GLN A 375 2.64 -11.87 32.13
CA GLN A 375 2.57 -13.33 32.02
C GLN A 375 1.20 -13.70 31.45
N GLY A 376 1.17 -14.46 30.35
CA GLY A 376 -0.07 -14.94 29.73
C GLY A 376 -0.24 -14.72 28.22
N LEU A 377 0.83 -14.77 27.41
CA LEU A 377 0.72 -15.02 25.95
C LEU A 377 1.27 -16.41 25.66
N PRO A 378 0.58 -17.26 24.86
CA PRO A 378 1.10 -18.57 24.48
C PRO A 378 2.48 -18.43 23.83
N GLU A 379 3.43 -19.21 24.33
CA GLU A 379 4.87 -19.17 24.03
C GLU A 379 5.20 -19.33 22.53
N GLN A 380 4.23 -19.76 21.72
CA GLN A 380 4.39 -20.11 20.30
C GLN A 380 4.36 -18.92 19.31
N GLN A 381 4.10 -17.67 19.73
CA GLN A 381 3.89 -16.54 18.78
C GLN A 381 4.80 -15.32 18.97
N ARG A 382 5.60 -15.25 20.04
CA ARG A 382 6.61 -14.19 20.24
C ARG A 382 7.79 -14.21 19.25
N PRO A 383 8.24 -15.37 18.74
CA PRO A 383 9.34 -15.40 17.77
C PRO A 383 8.98 -14.73 16.44
N PHE A 384 7.71 -14.68 16.04
CA PHE A 384 7.32 -14.30 14.67
C PHE A 384 7.50 -12.82 14.34
N LEU A 385 7.15 -11.88 15.23
CA LEU A 385 7.36 -10.45 14.95
C LEU A 385 8.84 -10.08 14.93
N ALA A 386 9.62 -10.69 15.83
CA ALA A 386 11.07 -10.55 15.86
C ALA A 386 11.69 -11.16 14.60
N GLN A 387 11.35 -12.41 14.25
CA GLN A 387 11.90 -13.13 13.10
C GLN A 387 11.43 -12.58 11.74
N LEU A 388 10.25 -11.95 11.65
CA LEU A 388 9.81 -11.21 10.46
C LEU A 388 10.59 -9.89 10.29
N LEU A 389 11.01 -9.26 11.39
CA LEU A 389 11.87 -8.07 11.37
C LEU A 389 13.36 -8.43 11.17
N ASP A 390 13.79 -9.59 11.68
CA ASP A 390 15.18 -10.09 11.66
C ASP A 390 15.52 -10.82 10.34
N GLN A 391 14.62 -11.62 9.76
CA GLN A 391 14.81 -12.26 8.43
C GLN A 391 14.67 -11.27 7.26
N LEU A 392 14.07 -10.11 7.49
CA LEU A 392 14.11 -8.99 6.54
C LEU A 392 15.38 -8.12 6.70
N GLY A 393 16.23 -8.42 7.69
CA GLY A 393 17.51 -7.75 7.96
C GLY A 393 18.73 -8.68 7.87
N SER A 394 18.55 -10.01 7.92
CA SER A 394 19.65 -10.98 7.92
C SER A 394 19.25 -12.21 7.10
N GLU A 395 19.85 -12.33 5.92
CA GLU A 395 20.32 -13.58 5.30
C GLU A 395 20.84 -13.24 3.90
N SER A 396 22.13 -12.90 3.84
CA SER A 396 22.91 -12.91 2.60
C SER A 396 23.17 -14.37 2.22
N PRO A 397 22.95 -14.82 0.98
CA PRO A 397 23.47 -16.10 0.53
C PRO A 397 24.99 -16.03 0.54
N GLY A 398 25.63 -16.90 1.33
CA GLY A 398 27.07 -17.07 1.36
C GLY A 398 27.60 -17.43 -0.03
N TRP A 399 28.37 -16.52 -0.62
CA TRP A 399 29.30 -16.87 -1.68
C TRP A 399 30.52 -17.51 -1.03
N ASN A 400 30.69 -18.81 -1.26
CA ASN A 400 31.94 -19.50 -0.96
C ASN A 400 33.07 -18.80 -1.73
N ARG A 401 33.97 -18.15 -0.99
CA ARG A 401 35.33 -17.87 -1.45
C ARG A 401 36.10 -19.19 -1.48
N SER A 402 36.11 -19.84 -2.63
CA SER A 402 37.20 -20.70 -3.04
C SER A 402 37.43 -20.44 -4.51
N ASP A 403 38.39 -19.57 -4.81
CA ASP A 403 39.31 -19.66 -5.95
C ASP A 403 40.26 -18.46 -5.89
N LYS A 404 41.26 -18.59 -5.02
CA LYS A 404 42.58 -18.02 -5.27
C LYS A 404 43.40 -19.14 -5.89
N GLY A 405 43.90 -18.94 -7.10
CA GLY A 405 44.91 -19.81 -7.69
C GLY A 405 45.01 -19.70 -9.21
N ASN A 406 45.61 -18.63 -9.72
CA ASN A 406 46.98 -18.67 -10.25
C ASN A 406 47.30 -17.43 -11.10
N LEU A 407 48.30 -16.70 -10.58
CA LEU A 407 49.21 -15.71 -11.17
C LEU A 407 48.63 -14.39 -11.68
#